data_AF-A0A7H0YG81-F1
#
_entry.id   AF-A0A7H0YG81-F1
#
_cell.length_a   1.000
_cell.length_b   1.000
_cell.length_c   1.000
_cell.angle_alpha   90.00
_cell.angle_beta   90.00
_cell.angle_gamma   90.00
#
_symmetry.space_group_name_H-M   'P 1'
#
loop_
_entity.id
_entity.type
_entity.pdbx_description
1 polymer ?
#
loop_
_entity_poly.entity_id
_entity_poly.type
_entity_poly.pdbx_seq_one_letter_code
_entity_poly.pdbx_strand_id
1 'polypeptide(L)' 'MRKINKFILKTAKDKIDFKVWSATDICQKWWTYMKPLMETNPDDSPVSRNFKEVFYLE' A
#
# COMPACT_ATOMS: atom_id res chain seq x y z
N MET A 1 -7.65 -16.39 -14.43
CA MET A 1 -7.61 -15.82 -13.06
C MET A 1 -8.01 -14.35 -13.13
N ARG A 2 -9.04 -13.90 -12.42
CA ARG A 2 -9.47 -12.49 -12.43
C ARG A 2 -8.51 -11.66 -11.56
N LYS A 3 -7.83 -10.68 -12.15
CA LYS A 3 -7.05 -9.70 -11.38
C LYS A 3 -8.02 -8.77 -10.65
N ILE A 4 -7.99 -8.80 -9.31
CA ILE A 4 -8.79 -7.89 -8.49
C ILE A 4 -7.97 -6.62 -8.31
N ASN A 5 -8.41 -5.50 -8.90
CA ASN A 5 -7.78 -4.20 -8.70
C ASN A 5 -8.31 -3.58 -7.41
N LYS A 6 -7.44 -3.33 -6.43
CA LYS A 6 -7.78 -2.68 -5.16
C LYS A 6 -7.37 -1.21 -5.20
N PHE A 7 -8.34 -0.31 -5.04
CA PHE A 7 -8.09 1.13 -4.89
C PHE A 7 -7.99 1.46 -3.40
N ILE A 8 -6.96 2.22 -3.03
CA ILE A 8 -6.73 2.67 -1.65
C ILE A 8 -6.49 4.17 -1.69
N LEU A 9 -7.31 4.92 -0.97
CA LEU A 9 -7.11 6.34 -0.71
C LEU A 9 -6.61 6.51 0.73
N LYS A 10 -5.57 7.33 0.91
CA LYS A 10 -5.06 7.70 2.23
C LYS A 10 -5.15 9.22 2.36
N THR A 11 -5.98 9.69 3.27
CA THR A 11 -5.92 11.06 3.76
C THR A 11 -4.95 11.08 4.94
N ALA A 12 -3.92 11.92 4.88
CA ALA A 12 -2.96 12.08 5.96
C ALA A 12 -3.01 13.52 6.44
N LYS A 13 -3.34 13.74 7.72
CA LYS A 13 -3.26 15.07 8.36
C LYS A 13 -1.80 15.48 8.57
N ASP A 14 -0.97 14.54 8.98
CA ASP A 14 0.46 14.74 9.23
C ASP A 14 1.31 14.01 8.19
N LYS A 15 2.35 14.68 7.69
CA LYS A 15 3.31 14.12 6.74
C LYS A 15 4.24 13.15 7.45
N ILE A 16 3.79 11.91 7.65
CA ILE A 16 4.65 10.80 8.03
C ILE A 16 5.30 10.24 6.77
N ASP A 17 6.63 10.11 6.79
CA ASP A 17 7.37 9.44 5.72
C ASP A 17 6.93 7.97 5.64
N PHE A 18 6.28 7.61 4.52
CA PHE A 18 5.80 6.26 4.27
C PHE A 18 6.92 5.24 4.39
N LYS A 19 8.14 5.60 3.96
CA LYS A 19 9.31 4.71 3.99
C LYS A 19 9.68 4.30 5.41
N VAL A 20 9.55 5.24 6.35
CA VAL A 20 9.81 5.00 7.78
C VAL A 20 8.71 4.13 8.37
N TRP A 21 7.44 4.44 8.08
CA TRP A 21 6.30 3.69 8.61
C TRP A 21 6.25 2.25 8.07
N SER A 22 6.51 2.06 6.78
CA SER A 22 6.53 0.74 6.15
C SER A 22 7.65 -0.17 6.66
N ALA A 23 8.73 0.41 7.18
CA ALA A 23 9.85 -0.34 7.74
C ALA A 23 9.57 -0.92 9.14
N THR A 24 8.42 -0.59 9.76
CA THR A 24 8.07 -1.13 11.08
C THR A 24 7.76 -2.63 11.01
N ASP A 25 8.16 -3.37 12.05
CA ASP A 25 7.96 -4.83 12.13
C ASP A 25 6.50 -5.25 11.93
N ILE A 26 5.56 -4.44 12.41
CA ILE A 26 4.13 -4.74 12.30
C ILE A 26 3.65 -4.65 10.85
N CYS A 27 4.14 -3.67 10.07
CA CYS A 27 3.82 -3.55 8.65
C CYS A 27 4.38 -4.73 7.85
N GLN A 28 5.63 -5.13 8.13
CA GLN A 28 6.26 -6.28 7.47
C GLN A 28 5.50 -7.58 7.76
N LYS A 29 5.12 -7.82 9.02
CA LYS A 29 4.28 -8.98 9.40
C LYS A 29 2.94 -8.99 8.67
N TRP A 30 2.31 -7.82 8.52
CA TRP A 30 1.06 -7.69 7.78
C TRP A 30 1.21 -8.03 6.30
N TRP A 31 2.32 -7.63 5.66
CA TRP A 31 2.61 -7.97 4.28
C TRP A 31 2.76 -9.48 4.05
N THR A 32 3.55 -10.16 4.88
CA THR A 32 3.69 -11.62 4.82
C THR A 32 2.35 -12.33 5.00
N TYR A 33 1.49 -11.85 5.91
CA TYR A 33 0.14 -12.39 6.09
C TYR A 33 -0.74 -12.21 4.85
N MET A 34 -0.64 -11.06 4.18
CA MET A 34 -1.46 -10.73 3.01
C MET A 34 -0.94 -11.33 1.70
N LYS A 35 0.32 -11.78 1.65
CA LYS A 35 0.99 -12.34 0.47
C LYS A 35 0.17 -13.35 -0.34
N PRO A 36 -0.58 -14.31 0.26
CA PRO A 36 -1.37 -15.27 -0.52
C PRO A 36 -2.58 -14.64 -1.24
N LEU A 37 -2.99 -13.44 -0.85
CA LEU A 37 -4.21 -12.77 -1.32
C LEU A 37 -3.95 -11.69 -2.38
N MET A 38 -2.68 -11.33 -2.63
CA MET A 38 -2.31 -10.22 -3.51
C MET A 38 -0.98 -10.42 -4.22
N GLU A 39 -0.77 -9.66 -5.30
CA GLU A 39 0.52 -9.60 -5.98
C GLU A 39 1.53 -8.86 -5.11
N THR A 40 2.67 -9.49 -4.83
CA THR A 40 3.72 -8.99 -3.92
C THR A 40 5.08 -8.93 -4.61
N ASN A 41 5.91 -8.00 -4.16
CA ASN A 41 7.32 -7.88 -4.52
C ASN A 41 8.16 -8.93 -3.76
N PRO A 42 9.46 -9.08 -4.09
CA PRO A 42 10.35 -10.01 -3.38
C PRO A 42 10.52 -9.74 -1.88
N ASP A 43 10.25 -8.52 -1.43
CA ASP A 43 10.25 -8.10 -0.02
C ASP A 43 8.88 -8.27 0.66
N ASP A 44 7.98 -9.07 0.08
CA ASP A 44 6.59 -9.28 0.46
C ASP A 44 5.69 -8.04 0.39
N SER A 45 6.22 -6.86 0.06
CA SER A 45 5.42 -5.64 -0.07
C SER A 45 4.41 -5.77 -1.22
N PRO A 46 3.20 -5.19 -1.08
CA PRO A 46 2.21 -5.25 -2.15
C PRO A 46 2.68 -4.47 -3.38
N VAL A 47 2.49 -5.05 -4.58
CA VAL A 47 2.68 -4.33 -5.82
C VAL A 47 1.68 -3.18 -5.88
N SER A 48 2.20 -1.96 -5.90
CA SER A 48 1.38 -0.73 -5.90
C SER A 48 1.82 0.21 -7.01
N ARG A 49 0.86 0.99 -7.53
CA ARG A 49 1.13 2.06 -8.50
C ARG A 49 0.54 3.35 -7.98
N ASN A 50 1.35 4.41 -7.99
CA ASN A 50 0.91 5.73 -7.61
C ASN A 50 -0.06 6.27 -8.65
N PHE A 51 -1.22 6.73 -8.19
CA PHE A 51 -2.16 7.47 -9.02
C PHE A 51 -1.86 8.96 -8.93
N LYS A 52 -1.97 9.66 -10.06
CA LYS A 52 -1.96 11.12 -10.08
C LYS A 52 -3.33 11.60 -9.63
N GLU A 53 -3.36 12.42 -8.58
CA GLU A 53 -4.57 13.14 -8.20
C GLU A 53 -4.91 14.14 -9.31
N VAL A 54 -6.12 14.03 -9.87
CA VAL A 54 -6.58 14.87 -10.98
C VAL A 54 -7.67 15.87 -10.59
N PHE A 55 -8.29 15.67 -9.42
CA PHE A 55 -9.38 16.50 -8.93
C PHE A 55 -9.57 16.28 -7.42
N TYR A 56 -9.86 17.36 -6.71
CA TYR A 56 -10.23 17.39 -5.29
C TYR A 56 -11.32 18.46 -5.10
N LEU A 57 -12.34 18.16 -4.30
CA LEU A 57 -13.41 19.08 -3.91
C LEU A 57 -13.50 19.10 -2.39
N GLU A 58 -13.47 20.31 -1.81
CA GLU A 58 -13.62 20.55 -0.36
C GLU A 58 -15.06 20.34 0.14
#